data_AF-A0A7X9Q549-F1
#
_entry.id   AF-A0A7X9Q549-F1
#
_cell.length_a   1.000
_cell.length_b   1.000
_cell.length_c   1.000
_cell.angle_alpha   90.00
_cell.angle_beta   90.00
_cell.angle_gamma   90.00
#
_symmetry.space_group_name_H-M   'P 1'
#
loop_
_entity.id
_entity.type
_entity.pdbx_description
1 polymer ?
#
loop_
_entity_poly.entity_id
_entity_poly.type
_entity_poly.pdbx_seq_one_letter_code
_entity_poly.pdbx_strand_id
1 'polypeptide(L)'
;MKNTKKFGLAFLMLLLPALLFAQSIADEIISTQKQLAKIDSQRQILLANLEDFKLQKIRLDLVKIGLPQLGPGEVQVNHSAYILGFDPKYKTARWVAHIILPDVITGVVFRTNDFREDSSIATGSAVEADYFLKETQADSTVKYDGFGYDRGHLAPSADFRWSKRALSESYLYSNLSPQLAEFNRGSWGDLEDAIRGYVFRNPGTQLYIVTGPLLNETLPKIERGKKKIHIPQK
;
A
#
# COMPACT_ATOMS: atom_id res chain seq x y z
N MET A 1 64.57 -50.16 65.02
CA MET A 1 63.24 -50.76 64.77
C MET A 1 62.19 -49.65 64.82
N LYS A 2 61.66 -49.24 63.68
CA LYS A 2 60.54 -48.28 63.58
C LYS A 2 59.25 -49.05 63.87
N ASN A 3 58.42 -48.54 64.79
CA ASN A 3 57.10 -49.09 65.04
C ASN A 3 56.03 -48.07 64.61
N THR A 4 55.12 -48.58 63.81
CA THR A 4 54.04 -47.92 63.08
C THR A 4 52.93 -47.40 64.01
N LYS A 5 52.37 -46.22 63.69
CA LYS A 5 50.91 -46.00 63.82
C LYS A 5 50.39 -45.19 62.62
N LYS A 6 49.37 -45.76 61.98
CA LYS A 6 48.56 -45.24 60.88
C LYS A 6 47.51 -44.23 61.40
N PHE A 7 46.74 -43.69 60.45
CA PHE A 7 45.53 -42.85 60.53
C PHE A 7 45.80 -41.35 60.39
N GLY A 8 45.20 -40.61 59.46
CA GLY A 8 44.21 -40.93 58.44
C GLY A 8 44.13 -39.77 57.45
N LEU A 9 44.03 -40.12 56.17
CA LEU A 9 43.92 -39.17 55.05
C LEU A 9 42.49 -38.62 55.04
N ALA A 10 42.27 -37.43 55.59
CA ALA A 10 40.99 -36.72 55.43
C ALA A 10 40.98 -36.02 54.06
N PHE A 11 40.59 -36.76 53.03
CA PHE A 11 40.23 -36.18 51.74
C PHE A 11 38.87 -35.49 51.92
N LEU A 12 38.88 -34.19 52.18
CA LEU A 12 37.66 -33.38 52.18
C LEU A 12 37.21 -33.23 50.72
N MET A 13 36.49 -34.23 50.22
CA MET A 13 35.83 -34.16 48.93
C MET A 13 34.78 -33.05 49.03
N LEU A 14 35.06 -31.94 48.36
CA LEU A 14 34.11 -30.89 48.01
C LEU A 14 32.93 -31.53 47.27
N LEU A 15 31.89 -31.93 48.01
CA LEU A 15 30.56 -32.11 47.46
C LEU A 15 29.86 -30.75 47.58
N LEU A 16 30.22 -29.82 46.67
CA LEU A 16 29.22 -28.83 46.28
C LEU A 16 28.06 -29.64 45.69
N PRO A 17 26.83 -29.53 46.22
CA PRO A 17 25.69 -29.98 45.45
C PRO A 17 25.69 -29.07 44.22
N ALA A 18 25.97 -29.67 43.06
CA ALA A 18 25.57 -29.06 41.81
C ALA A 18 24.05 -28.95 41.91
N LEU A 19 23.57 -27.79 42.36
CA LEU A 19 22.21 -27.33 42.14
C LEU A 19 22.10 -27.13 40.63
N LEU A 20 22.00 -28.25 39.90
CA LEU A 20 21.40 -28.30 38.60
C LEU A 20 19.95 -27.92 38.85
N PHE A 21 19.66 -26.61 38.83
CA PHE A 21 18.30 -26.13 38.68
C PHE A 21 17.83 -26.69 37.35
N ALA A 22 17.14 -27.83 37.38
CA ALA A 22 16.38 -28.32 36.25
C ALA A 22 15.38 -27.20 35.93
N GLN A 23 15.56 -26.57 34.77
CA GLN A 23 14.71 -25.50 34.31
C GLN A 23 13.27 -26.03 34.30
N SER A 24 12.35 -25.34 34.96
CA SER A 24 10.97 -25.85 35.05
C SER A 24 10.31 -25.80 33.68
N ILE A 25 9.29 -26.62 33.45
CA ILE A 25 8.46 -26.54 32.22
C ILE A 25 7.92 -25.11 32.04
N ALA A 26 7.60 -24.41 33.14
CA ALA A 26 7.18 -23.01 33.09
C ALA A 26 8.29 -22.09 32.56
N ASP A 27 9.53 -22.29 32.98
CA ASP A 27 10.68 -21.53 32.49
C ASP A 27 10.99 -21.85 31.01
N GLU A 28 10.80 -23.09 30.58
CA GLU A 28 10.92 -23.49 29.17
C GLU A 28 9.83 -22.83 28.30
N ILE A 29 8.59 -22.78 28.78
CA ILE A 29 7.48 -22.07 28.12
C ILE A 29 7.82 -20.59 27.96
N ILE A 30 8.28 -19.93 29.03
CA ILE A 30 8.65 -18.50 29.01
C ILE A 30 9.81 -18.26 28.04
N SER A 31 10.85 -19.10 28.10
CA SER A 31 12.00 -19.03 27.20
C SER A 31 11.58 -19.16 25.73
N THR A 32 10.72 -20.14 25.42
CA THR A 32 10.20 -20.38 24.08
C THR A 32 9.35 -19.21 23.58
N GLN A 33 8.47 -18.67 24.41
CA GLN A 33 7.67 -17.48 24.08
C GLN A 33 8.56 -16.27 23.75
N LYS A 34 9.65 -16.07 24.50
CA LYS A 34 10.62 -15.00 24.23
C LYS A 34 11.34 -15.21 22.90
N GLN A 35 11.69 -16.46 22.56
CA GLN A 35 12.30 -16.78 21.27
C GLN A 35 11.32 -16.54 20.12
N LEU A 36 10.05 -16.94 20.25
CA LEU A 36 9.01 -16.66 19.27
C LEU A 36 8.85 -15.16 19.05
N ALA A 37 8.75 -14.37 20.12
CA ALA A 37 8.65 -12.90 20.01
C ALA A 37 9.85 -12.28 19.29
N LYS A 38 11.06 -12.81 19.50
CA LYS A 38 12.27 -12.37 18.79
C LYS A 38 12.21 -12.72 17.29
N ILE A 39 11.82 -13.96 16.96
CA ILE A 39 11.67 -14.41 15.58
C ILE A 39 10.59 -13.60 14.87
N ASP A 40 9.46 -13.35 15.53
CA ASP A 40 8.38 -12.54 14.99
C ASP A 40 8.84 -11.11 14.69
N SER A 41 9.58 -10.48 15.61
CA SER A 41 10.18 -9.16 15.37
C SER A 41 11.11 -9.16 14.15
N GLN A 42 12.01 -10.15 14.06
CA GLN A 42 12.89 -10.32 12.89
C GLN A 42 12.11 -10.54 11.60
N ARG A 43 11.05 -11.36 11.64
CA ARG A 43 10.17 -11.63 10.51
C ARG A 43 9.49 -10.35 10.04
N GLN A 44 8.96 -9.51 10.95
CA GLN A 44 8.33 -8.24 10.57
C GLN A 44 9.32 -7.29 9.89
N ILE A 45 10.56 -7.22 10.38
CA ILE A 45 11.62 -6.42 9.75
C ILE A 45 11.91 -6.92 8.33
N LEU A 46 12.06 -8.23 8.15
CA LEU A 46 12.32 -8.81 6.84
C LEU A 46 11.15 -8.61 5.87
N LEU A 47 9.90 -8.71 6.34
CA LEU A 47 8.71 -8.44 5.54
C LEU A 47 8.64 -6.97 5.10
N ALA A 48 8.96 -6.03 5.99
CA ALA A 48 9.02 -4.61 5.65
C ALA A 48 10.09 -4.32 4.59
N ASN A 49 11.30 -4.88 4.76
CA ASN A 49 12.37 -4.76 3.77
C ASN A 49 11.97 -5.38 2.41
N LEU A 50 11.29 -6.53 2.42
CA LEU A 50 10.81 -7.17 1.20
C LEU A 50 9.76 -6.31 0.48
N GLU A 51 8.84 -5.68 1.21
CA GLU A 51 7.87 -4.73 0.66
C GLU A 51 8.59 -3.52 0.03
N ASP A 52 9.59 -2.97 0.71
CA ASP A 52 10.40 -1.86 0.17
C ASP A 52 11.14 -2.24 -1.10
N PHE A 53 11.76 -3.42 -1.15
CA PHE A 53 12.43 -3.90 -2.37
C PHE A 53 11.44 -4.14 -3.51
N LYS A 54 10.24 -4.67 -3.24
CA LYS A 54 9.19 -4.83 -4.26
C LYS A 54 8.77 -3.49 -4.85
N LEU A 55 8.54 -2.48 -4.01
CA LEU A 55 8.14 -1.15 -4.45
C LEU A 55 9.27 -0.42 -5.21
N GLN A 56 10.52 -0.58 -4.77
CA GLN A 56 11.68 -0.12 -5.54
C GLN A 56 11.76 -0.80 -6.91
N LYS A 57 11.59 -2.12 -6.95
CA LYS A 57 11.61 -2.91 -8.19
C LYS A 57 10.50 -2.46 -9.15
N ILE A 58 9.27 -2.26 -8.67
CA ILE A 58 8.17 -1.75 -9.50
C ILE A 58 8.56 -0.44 -10.18
N ARG A 59 9.10 0.53 -9.43
CA ARG A 59 9.52 1.82 -10.02
C ARG A 59 10.61 1.66 -11.08
N LEU A 60 11.59 0.80 -10.84
CA LEU A 60 12.64 0.50 -11.81
C LEU A 60 12.07 -0.18 -13.07
N ASP A 61 11.17 -1.14 -12.90
CA ASP A 61 10.55 -1.85 -14.01
C ASP A 61 9.65 -0.92 -14.85
N LEU A 62 8.87 -0.05 -14.20
CA LEU A 62 8.04 0.95 -14.89
C LEU A 62 8.89 1.84 -15.82
N VAL A 63 10.00 2.36 -15.29
CA VAL A 63 10.93 3.17 -16.09
C VAL A 63 11.61 2.35 -17.18
N LYS A 64 12.00 1.10 -16.88
CA LYS A 64 12.68 0.21 -17.83
C LYS A 64 11.79 -0.21 -19.01
N ILE A 65 10.52 -0.52 -18.74
CA ILE A 65 9.52 -0.86 -19.77
C ILE A 65 9.24 0.36 -20.64
N GLY A 66 9.23 1.54 -20.03
CA GLY A 66 8.96 2.82 -20.66
C GLY A 66 7.68 3.43 -20.09
N LEU A 67 7.64 4.75 -20.07
CA LEU A 67 6.49 5.53 -19.64
C LEU A 67 5.92 6.30 -20.84
N PRO A 68 4.62 6.58 -20.87
CA PRO A 68 4.08 7.51 -21.86
C PRO A 68 4.80 8.85 -21.79
N GLN A 69 5.04 9.46 -22.94
CA GLN A 69 5.72 10.75 -23.02
C GLN A 69 4.87 11.84 -22.38
N LEU A 70 5.50 12.74 -21.61
CA LEU A 70 4.83 13.93 -21.08
C LEU A 70 4.52 14.92 -22.20
N GLY A 71 3.29 15.44 -22.18
CA GLY A 71 2.88 16.59 -22.97
C GLY A 71 3.39 17.93 -22.40
N PRO A 72 3.20 19.04 -23.13
CA PRO A 72 3.61 20.36 -22.68
C PRO A 72 2.94 20.76 -21.35
N GLY A 73 3.76 21.11 -20.35
CA GLY A 73 3.30 21.53 -19.02
C GLY A 73 2.88 20.39 -18.08
N GLU A 74 2.91 19.15 -18.54
CA GLU A 74 2.68 17.96 -17.71
C GLU A 74 3.91 17.67 -16.86
N VAL A 75 3.68 17.08 -15.68
CA VAL A 75 4.72 16.77 -14.70
C VAL A 75 4.66 15.30 -14.34
N GLN A 76 5.78 14.58 -14.44
CA GLN A 76 5.87 13.22 -13.94
C GLN A 76 5.90 13.24 -12.39
N VAL A 77 5.05 12.41 -11.78
CA VAL A 77 4.97 12.21 -10.34
C VAL A 77 5.17 10.74 -10.03
N ASN A 78 6.09 10.44 -9.11
CA ASN A 78 6.46 9.07 -8.77
C ASN A 78 5.90 8.69 -7.39
N HIS A 79 5.07 7.65 -7.35
CA HIS A 79 4.60 7.03 -6.13
C HIS A 79 5.22 5.64 -5.95
N SER A 80 4.90 4.94 -4.87
CA SER A 80 5.57 3.69 -4.51
C SER A 80 5.30 2.56 -5.51
N ALA A 81 4.07 2.44 -6.01
CA ALA A 81 3.65 1.34 -6.90
C ALA A 81 3.16 1.79 -8.29
N TYR A 82 3.13 3.10 -8.55
CA TYR A 82 2.71 3.66 -9.81
C TYR A 82 3.43 4.98 -10.09
N ILE A 83 3.48 5.37 -11.36
CA ILE A 83 3.99 6.66 -11.83
C ILE A 83 2.90 7.29 -12.68
N LEU A 84 2.71 8.61 -12.56
CA LEU A 84 1.72 9.31 -13.37
C LEU A 84 2.31 10.52 -14.09
N GLY A 85 1.73 10.85 -15.24
CA GLY A 85 1.89 12.13 -15.91
C GLY A 85 0.75 13.05 -15.48
N PHE A 86 1.03 13.97 -14.56
CA PHE A 86 0.03 14.90 -14.04
C PHE A 86 -0.13 16.10 -14.97
N ASP A 87 -1.38 16.50 -15.24
CA ASP A 87 -1.65 17.75 -15.95
C ASP A 87 -2.21 18.82 -14.97
N PRO A 88 -1.41 19.84 -14.63
CA PRO A 88 -1.83 20.93 -13.75
C PRO A 88 -3.07 21.69 -14.23
N LYS A 89 -3.36 21.70 -15.54
CA LYS A 89 -4.53 22.35 -16.14
C LYS A 89 -5.81 21.60 -15.81
N TYR A 90 -5.80 20.28 -15.89
CA TYR A 90 -6.98 19.44 -15.62
C TYR A 90 -7.08 18.98 -14.17
N LYS A 91 -6.01 19.15 -13.38
CA LYS A 91 -5.92 18.72 -11.96
C LYS A 91 -6.10 17.21 -11.76
N THR A 92 -5.79 16.42 -12.79
CA THR A 92 -5.85 14.95 -12.82
C THR A 92 -4.68 14.43 -13.65
N ALA A 93 -4.38 13.14 -13.54
CA ALA A 93 -3.38 12.51 -14.38
C ALA A 93 -3.88 12.35 -15.83
N ARG A 94 -2.97 12.52 -16.79
CA ARG A 94 -3.16 12.18 -18.22
C ARG A 94 -3.00 10.70 -18.45
N TRP A 95 -2.09 10.10 -17.70
CA TRP A 95 -1.86 8.68 -17.65
C TRP A 95 -1.31 8.30 -16.28
N VAL A 96 -1.60 7.08 -15.85
CA VAL A 96 -1.02 6.41 -14.69
C VAL A 96 -0.53 5.06 -15.16
N ALA A 97 0.75 4.78 -14.92
CA ALA A 97 1.38 3.51 -15.21
C ALA A 97 1.64 2.75 -13.91
N HIS A 98 1.19 1.51 -13.81
CA HIS A 98 1.41 0.64 -12.64
C HIS A 98 1.67 -0.80 -13.06
N ILE A 99 2.15 -1.61 -12.12
CA ILE A 99 2.35 -3.05 -12.32
C ILE A 99 1.50 -3.81 -11.29
N ILE A 100 0.67 -4.73 -11.79
CA ILE A 100 -0.04 -5.70 -10.95
C ILE A 100 0.88 -6.88 -10.70
N LEU A 101 1.34 -7.03 -9.46
CA LEU A 101 2.16 -8.15 -9.01
C LEU A 101 1.30 -9.39 -8.69
N PRO A 102 1.85 -10.63 -8.79
CA PRO A 102 1.23 -11.84 -8.25
C PRO A 102 0.81 -11.72 -6.78
N ASP A 103 1.45 -10.84 -6.02
CA ASP A 103 1.10 -10.50 -4.63
C ASP A 103 -0.37 -10.10 -4.43
N VAL A 104 -1.05 -9.61 -5.48
CA VAL A 104 -2.50 -9.32 -5.44
C VAL A 104 -3.32 -10.55 -5.02
N ILE A 105 -2.83 -11.77 -5.29
CA ILE A 105 -3.49 -13.03 -4.93
C ILE A 105 -3.58 -13.21 -3.41
N THR A 106 -2.55 -12.78 -2.68
CA THR A 106 -2.46 -12.88 -1.22
C THR A 106 -2.70 -11.55 -0.52
N GLY A 107 -3.19 -10.53 -1.24
CA GLY A 107 -3.42 -9.19 -0.72
C GLY A 107 -4.60 -9.17 0.26
N VAL A 108 -4.32 -8.87 1.53
CA VAL A 108 -5.32 -8.84 2.61
C VAL A 108 -5.64 -7.44 3.15
N VAL A 109 -4.91 -6.42 2.71
CA VAL A 109 -5.18 -5.03 3.14
C VAL A 109 -6.55 -4.60 2.61
N PHE A 110 -7.37 -4.04 3.50
CA PHE A 110 -8.69 -3.53 3.16
C PHE A 110 -8.63 -2.09 2.65
N ARG A 111 -9.68 -1.67 1.94
CA ARG A 111 -9.85 -0.29 1.48
C ARG A 111 -9.83 0.68 2.66
N THR A 112 -9.00 1.70 2.58
CA THR A 112 -8.82 2.74 3.61
C THR A 112 -9.78 3.92 3.41
N ASN A 113 -10.09 4.26 2.15
CA ASN A 113 -10.84 5.47 1.80
C ASN A 113 -10.21 6.77 2.34
N ASP A 114 -8.88 6.79 2.49
CA ASP A 114 -8.07 7.91 2.99
C ASP A 114 -7.71 8.91 1.88
N PHE A 115 -8.75 9.38 1.19
CA PHE A 115 -8.62 10.33 0.08
C PHE A 115 -8.00 11.64 0.54
N ARG A 116 -6.94 12.08 -0.15
CA ARG A 116 -6.18 13.29 0.24
C ARG A 116 -5.50 13.96 -0.95
N GLU A 117 -5.20 15.25 -0.78
CA GLU A 117 -4.40 16.01 -1.75
C GLU A 117 -2.99 15.40 -1.87
N ASP A 118 -2.46 15.41 -3.08
CA ASP A 118 -1.11 14.94 -3.35
C ASP A 118 -0.10 16.07 -3.10
N SER A 119 0.61 15.97 -1.98
CA SER A 119 1.62 16.94 -1.57
C SER A 119 2.87 16.93 -2.44
N SER A 120 3.07 15.91 -3.29
CA SER A 120 4.19 15.87 -4.23
C SER A 120 3.99 16.78 -5.45
N ILE A 121 2.76 17.28 -5.66
CA ILE A 121 2.42 18.19 -6.76
C ILE A 121 2.46 19.64 -6.26
N ALA A 122 3.52 20.35 -6.61
CA ALA A 122 3.73 21.75 -6.18
C ALA A 122 2.60 22.70 -6.63
N THR A 123 1.94 22.42 -7.75
CA THR A 123 0.81 23.22 -8.26
C THR A 123 -0.54 22.86 -7.61
N GLY A 124 -0.54 21.89 -6.69
CA GLY A 124 -1.71 21.30 -6.04
C GLY A 124 -2.52 20.37 -6.95
N SER A 125 -2.92 19.21 -6.43
CA SER A 125 -3.83 18.26 -7.09
C SER A 125 -5.30 18.65 -6.93
N ALA A 126 -6.26 17.85 -7.41
CA ALA A 126 -7.63 17.99 -6.93
C ALA A 126 -7.71 17.77 -5.41
N VAL A 127 -8.80 18.24 -4.80
CA VAL A 127 -9.09 18.14 -3.36
C VAL A 127 -10.49 17.58 -3.13
N GLU A 128 -10.82 17.29 -1.87
CA GLU A 128 -12.14 16.76 -1.47
C GLU A 128 -13.30 17.62 -2.00
N ALA A 129 -13.20 18.95 -1.86
CA ALA A 129 -14.22 19.89 -2.34
C ALA A 129 -14.36 19.95 -3.88
N ASP A 130 -13.53 19.24 -4.64
CA ASP A 130 -13.72 19.08 -6.10
C ASP A 130 -14.68 17.95 -6.45
N TYR A 131 -14.85 16.99 -5.54
CA TYR A 131 -15.65 15.79 -5.77
C TYR A 131 -16.93 15.76 -4.93
N PHE A 132 -16.92 16.36 -3.74
CA PHE A 132 -18.10 16.37 -2.89
C PHE A 132 -18.13 17.53 -1.90
N LEU A 133 -19.34 17.92 -1.52
CA LEU A 133 -19.58 18.75 -0.35
C LEU A 133 -19.99 17.88 0.82
N LYS A 134 -19.46 18.20 2.00
CA LYS A 134 -19.92 17.71 3.29
C LYS A 134 -20.61 18.84 4.01
N GLU A 135 -21.85 18.61 4.42
CA GLU A 135 -22.61 19.56 5.23
C GLU A 135 -23.04 18.86 6.52
N THR A 136 -22.54 19.34 7.65
CA THR A 136 -23.01 18.90 8.98
C THR A 136 -24.37 19.53 9.23
N GLN A 137 -25.38 18.68 9.40
CA GLN A 137 -26.75 19.06 9.68
C GLN A 137 -26.93 19.38 11.17
N ALA A 138 -28.06 19.99 11.53
CA ALA A 138 -28.38 20.37 12.90
C ALA A 138 -28.42 19.17 13.88
N ASP A 139 -28.71 17.97 13.38
CA ASP A 139 -28.72 16.72 14.15
C ASP A 139 -27.35 16.03 14.21
N SER A 140 -26.28 16.72 13.81
CA SER A 140 -24.90 16.20 13.70
C SER A 140 -24.69 15.11 12.65
N THR A 141 -25.69 14.82 11.80
CA THR A 141 -25.47 13.96 10.61
C THR A 141 -24.70 14.73 9.54
N VAL A 142 -23.94 14.02 8.71
CA VAL A 142 -23.21 14.63 7.59
C VAL A 142 -23.91 14.25 6.29
N LYS A 143 -24.41 15.26 5.58
CA LYS A 143 -24.93 15.11 4.22
C LYS A 143 -23.76 15.19 3.24
N TYR A 144 -23.71 14.22 2.34
CA TYR A 144 -22.74 14.16 1.25
C TYR A 144 -23.43 14.47 -0.07
N ASP A 145 -22.83 15.35 -0.85
CA ASP A 145 -23.25 15.62 -2.22
C ASP A 145 -22.06 15.44 -3.16
N GLY A 146 -22.00 14.29 -3.83
CA GLY A 146 -20.93 13.90 -4.74
C GLY A 146 -21.05 14.45 -6.17
N PHE A 147 -21.94 15.43 -6.40
CA PHE A 147 -22.11 16.09 -7.70
C PHE A 147 -22.49 15.15 -8.86
N GLY A 148 -22.89 13.91 -8.59
CA GLY A 148 -23.17 12.88 -9.58
C GLY A 148 -21.96 12.07 -10.05
N TYR A 149 -20.79 12.27 -9.46
CA TYR A 149 -19.54 11.60 -9.85
C TYR A 149 -18.89 10.86 -8.69
N ASP A 150 -18.30 9.72 -9.00
CA ASP A 150 -17.38 9.02 -8.11
C ASP A 150 -15.95 9.57 -8.26
N ARG A 151 -15.16 9.33 -7.21
CA ARG A 151 -13.70 9.42 -7.24
C ARG A 151 -13.12 8.15 -7.86
N GLY A 152 -13.17 8.07 -9.19
CA GLY A 152 -12.70 6.92 -9.94
C GLY A 152 -11.17 6.81 -9.90
N HIS A 153 -10.65 5.64 -9.54
CA HIS A 153 -9.21 5.41 -9.51
C HIS A 153 -8.70 5.16 -10.93
N LEU A 154 -7.48 5.64 -11.25
CA LEU A 154 -6.79 5.30 -12.49
C LEU A 154 -5.88 4.08 -12.29
N ALA A 155 -5.09 4.08 -11.22
CA ALA A 155 -4.49 2.87 -10.64
C ALA A 155 -5.38 2.36 -9.48
N PRO A 156 -6.07 1.21 -9.63
CA PRO A 156 -7.07 0.74 -8.68
C PRO A 156 -6.48 0.34 -7.34
N SER A 157 -7.13 0.71 -6.22
CA SER A 157 -6.63 0.35 -4.88
C SER A 157 -6.62 -1.17 -4.62
N ALA A 158 -7.47 -1.92 -5.32
CA ALA A 158 -7.54 -3.38 -5.26
C ALA A 158 -6.24 -4.05 -5.75
N ASP A 159 -5.51 -3.42 -6.67
CA ASP A 159 -4.27 -3.95 -7.24
C ASP A 159 -3.11 -3.89 -6.21
N PHE A 160 -3.28 -3.10 -5.15
CA PHE A 160 -2.26 -2.81 -4.14
C PHE A 160 -2.57 -3.39 -2.76
N ARG A 161 -3.56 -4.28 -2.63
CA ARG A 161 -3.97 -4.88 -1.33
C ARG A 161 -2.89 -5.69 -0.61
N TRP A 162 -1.73 -5.88 -1.23
CA TRP A 162 -0.56 -6.51 -0.63
C TRP A 162 0.37 -5.52 0.10
N SER A 163 0.21 -4.21 -0.12
CA SER A 163 1.02 -3.16 0.51
C SER A 163 0.13 -2.05 1.07
N LYS A 164 0.27 -1.75 2.37
CA LYS A 164 -0.47 -0.65 3.00
C LYS A 164 -0.07 0.70 2.41
N ARG A 165 1.22 0.88 2.10
CA ARG A 165 1.76 2.12 1.52
C ARG A 165 1.18 2.36 0.13
N ALA A 166 1.30 1.39 -0.77
CA ALA A 166 0.80 1.51 -2.14
C ALA A 166 -0.73 1.67 -2.19
N LEU A 167 -1.46 0.93 -1.35
CA LEU A 167 -2.92 1.06 -1.26
C LEU A 167 -3.31 2.46 -0.78
N SER A 168 -2.71 2.99 0.28
CA SER A 168 -2.98 4.36 0.74
C SER A 168 -2.63 5.42 -0.31
N GLU A 169 -1.51 5.27 -1.03
CA GLU A 169 -1.13 6.20 -2.10
C GLU A 169 -2.11 6.18 -3.28
N SER A 170 -2.82 5.07 -3.54
CA SER A 170 -3.83 5.05 -4.61
C SER A 170 -5.03 5.97 -4.35
N TYR A 171 -5.23 6.41 -3.10
CA TYR A 171 -6.26 7.36 -2.69
C TYR A 171 -5.84 8.84 -2.84
N LEU A 172 -4.64 9.12 -3.36
CA LEU A 172 -4.23 10.49 -3.71
C LEU A 172 -5.08 11.03 -4.86
N TYR A 173 -5.58 12.27 -4.75
CA TYR A 173 -6.42 12.88 -5.77
C TYR A 173 -5.74 13.04 -7.14
N SER A 174 -4.41 12.95 -7.22
CA SER A 174 -3.65 12.88 -8.47
C SER A 174 -3.92 11.60 -9.28
N ASN A 175 -4.25 10.50 -8.60
CA ASN A 175 -4.63 9.22 -9.18
C ASN A 175 -6.16 9.09 -9.42
N LEU A 176 -6.92 10.17 -9.21
CA LEU A 176 -8.37 10.15 -9.35
C LEU A 176 -8.84 10.97 -10.54
N SER A 177 -9.96 10.52 -11.12
CA SER A 177 -10.71 11.28 -12.11
C SER A 177 -12.21 11.20 -11.80
N PRO A 178 -13.00 12.26 -12.08
CA PRO A 178 -14.45 12.16 -12.03
C PRO A 178 -14.94 11.06 -12.95
N GLN A 179 -15.67 10.10 -12.41
CA GLN A 179 -16.29 9.04 -13.19
C GLN A 179 -17.75 8.92 -12.84
N LEU A 180 -18.61 8.63 -13.82
CA LEU A 180 -20.00 8.31 -13.51
C LEU A 180 -20.09 7.02 -12.71
N ALA A 181 -21.00 6.97 -11.75
CA ALA A 181 -21.18 5.79 -10.89
C ALA A 181 -21.47 4.51 -11.69
N GLU A 182 -22.28 4.60 -12.75
CA GLU A 182 -22.60 3.46 -13.64
C GLU A 182 -21.37 2.90 -14.36
N PHE A 183 -20.42 3.78 -14.71
CA PHE A 183 -19.19 3.39 -15.40
C PHE A 183 -18.19 2.82 -14.40
N ASN A 184 -17.86 3.59 -13.35
CA ASN A 184 -16.88 3.25 -12.34
C ASN A 184 -17.22 1.93 -11.60
N ARG A 185 -18.49 1.76 -11.23
CA ARG A 185 -18.96 0.60 -10.46
C ARG A 185 -19.46 -0.55 -11.32
N GLY A 186 -19.63 -0.33 -12.63
CA GLY A 186 -20.06 -1.32 -13.60
C GLY A 186 -18.90 -1.73 -14.48
N SER A 187 -18.98 -1.38 -15.77
CA SER A 187 -18.05 -1.83 -16.81
C SER A 187 -16.57 -1.60 -16.50
N TRP A 188 -16.23 -0.50 -15.82
CA TRP A 188 -14.84 -0.22 -15.45
C TRP A 188 -14.36 -1.16 -14.34
N GLY A 189 -15.17 -1.35 -13.29
CA GLY A 189 -14.90 -2.33 -12.24
C GLY A 189 -14.80 -3.76 -12.77
N ASP A 190 -15.67 -4.14 -13.72
CA ASP A 190 -15.62 -5.46 -14.36
C ASP A 190 -14.31 -5.68 -15.15
N LEU A 191 -13.81 -4.63 -15.83
CA LEU A 191 -12.52 -4.67 -16.52
C LEU A 191 -11.36 -4.83 -15.54
N GLU A 192 -11.35 -4.04 -14.46
CA GLU A 192 -10.35 -4.16 -13.39
C GLU A 192 -10.37 -5.59 -12.80
N ASP A 193 -11.56 -6.16 -12.59
CA ASP A 193 -11.77 -7.52 -12.11
C ASP A 193 -11.24 -8.58 -13.07
N ALA A 194 -11.49 -8.41 -14.37
CA ALA A 194 -10.98 -9.31 -15.39
C ALA A 194 -9.45 -9.30 -15.47
N ILE A 195 -8.82 -8.12 -15.40
CA ILE A 195 -7.37 -7.93 -15.42
C ILE A 195 -6.72 -8.63 -14.22
N ARG A 196 -7.19 -8.38 -13.00
CA ARG A 196 -6.69 -9.10 -11.81
C ARG A 196 -6.97 -10.59 -11.92
N GLY A 197 -8.16 -10.98 -12.36
CA GLY A 197 -8.53 -12.39 -12.57
C GLY A 197 -7.56 -13.12 -13.51
N TYR A 198 -6.96 -12.43 -14.48
CA TYR A 198 -5.90 -12.99 -15.31
C TYR A 198 -4.64 -13.34 -14.51
N VAL A 199 -4.20 -12.48 -13.58
CA VAL A 199 -3.08 -12.75 -12.67
C VAL A 199 -3.37 -13.94 -11.74
N PHE A 200 -4.60 -14.04 -11.21
CA PHE A 200 -5.04 -15.18 -10.40
C PHE A 200 -4.97 -16.51 -11.18
N ARG A 201 -5.36 -16.51 -12.46
CA ARG A 201 -5.33 -17.71 -13.32
C ARG A 201 -3.94 -18.04 -13.84
N ASN A 202 -3.02 -17.09 -13.84
CA ASN A 202 -1.64 -17.26 -14.32
C ASN A 202 -0.63 -16.86 -13.22
N PRO A 203 -0.53 -17.63 -12.12
CA PRO A 203 0.38 -17.33 -11.03
C PRO A 203 1.83 -17.16 -11.54
N GLY A 204 2.47 -16.06 -11.14
CA GLY A 204 3.82 -15.69 -11.60
C GLY A 204 3.84 -14.67 -12.75
N THR A 205 2.68 -14.35 -13.34
CA THR A 205 2.58 -13.26 -14.32
C THR A 205 2.43 -11.91 -13.64
N GLN A 206 3.12 -10.90 -14.17
CA GLN A 206 2.95 -9.49 -13.82
C GLN A 206 2.33 -8.77 -15.02
N LEU A 207 1.44 -7.82 -14.77
CA LEU A 207 0.83 -7.00 -15.82
C LEU A 207 1.29 -5.55 -15.68
N TYR A 208 1.87 -5.00 -16.74
CA TYR A 208 2.11 -3.56 -16.87
C TYR A 208 0.85 -2.93 -17.46
N ILE A 209 0.29 -1.95 -16.75
CA ILE A 209 -0.97 -1.31 -17.09
C ILE A 209 -0.73 0.19 -17.22
N VAL A 210 -1.33 0.80 -18.23
CA VAL A 210 -1.44 2.25 -18.38
C VAL A 210 -2.90 2.61 -18.50
N THR A 211 -3.36 3.49 -17.61
CA THR A 211 -4.72 4.00 -17.58
C THR A 211 -4.68 5.51 -17.72
N GLY A 212 -5.62 6.12 -18.44
CA GLY A 212 -5.72 7.56 -18.52
C GLY A 212 -7.10 8.03 -19.00
N PRO A 213 -7.57 9.20 -18.54
CA PRO A 213 -8.78 9.82 -19.06
C PRO A 213 -8.54 10.46 -20.43
N LEU A 214 -9.57 10.47 -21.29
CA LEU A 214 -9.58 11.30 -22.48
C LEU A 214 -9.94 12.74 -22.10
N LEU A 215 -8.97 13.63 -22.23
CA LEU A 215 -9.05 15.03 -21.79
C LEU A 215 -8.90 16.01 -22.95
N ASN A 216 -9.88 16.92 -23.09
CA ASN A 216 -9.84 18.02 -24.04
C ASN A 216 -10.42 19.31 -23.41
N GLU A 217 -10.13 20.46 -24.03
CA GLU A 217 -10.50 21.78 -23.49
C GLU A 217 -11.99 22.07 -23.51
N THR A 218 -12.75 21.33 -24.32
CA THR A 218 -14.21 21.50 -24.47
C THR A 218 -15.01 20.67 -23.48
N LEU A 219 -14.34 19.85 -22.66
CA LEU A 219 -15.02 19.02 -21.68
C LEU A 219 -15.75 19.87 -20.62
N PRO A 220 -16.94 19.42 -20.18
CA PRO A 220 -17.62 20.05 -19.07
C PRO A 220 -16.78 19.92 -17.79
N LYS A 221 -17.03 20.82 -16.84
CA LYS A 221 -16.38 20.84 -15.53
C LYS A 221 -17.38 20.52 -14.45
N ILE A 222 -16.89 20.02 -13.32
CA ILE A 222 -17.68 19.99 -12.09
C ILE A 222 -17.81 21.43 -11.59
N GLU A 223 -18.87 22.13 -12.00
CA GLU A 223 -19.07 23.56 -11.67
C GLU A 223 -19.16 23.85 -10.18
N ARG A 224 -19.58 22.84 -9.40
CA ARG A 224 -19.70 22.91 -7.94
C ARG A 224 -18.38 22.61 -7.22
N GLY A 225 -17.38 22.10 -7.94
CA GLY A 225 -16.06 21.76 -7.42
C GLY A 225 -15.17 22.99 -7.26
N LYS A 226 -14.39 23.05 -6.19
CA LYS A 226 -13.53 24.21 -5.84
C LYS A 226 -12.59 24.66 -6.96
N LYS A 227 -11.93 23.71 -7.63
CA LYS A 227 -10.95 23.89 -8.71
C LYS A 227 -11.57 23.67 -10.09
N LYS A 228 -12.89 23.39 -10.17
CA LYS A 228 -13.64 23.14 -11.42
C LYS A 228 -12.95 22.14 -12.35
N ILE A 229 -12.63 20.97 -11.82
CA ILE A 229 -11.96 19.90 -12.56
C ILE A 229 -12.84 19.41 -13.72
N HIS A 230 -12.20 18.99 -14.82
CA HIS A 230 -12.92 18.53 -16.00
C HIS A 230 -13.48 17.12 -15.78
N ILE A 231 -14.62 16.86 -16.39
CA ILE A 231 -15.25 15.54 -16.44
C ILE A 231 -14.75 14.86 -17.72
N PRO A 232 -13.96 13.78 -17.62
CA PRO A 232 -13.50 13.03 -18.79
C PRO A 232 -14.63 12.57 -19.69
N GLN A 233 -14.32 12.44 -20.98
CA GLN A 233 -15.25 11.83 -21.93
C GLN A 233 -15.46 10.35 -21.60
N LYS A 234 -16.68 9.85 -21.81
CA LYS A 234 -16.99 8.40 -21.78
C LYS A 234 -16.29 7.67 -22.91
#